data_AF-A0A2W4VLN1-F1
#
_entry.id   AF-A0A2W4VLN1-F1
#
_cell.length_a   1.000
_cell.length_b   1.000
_cell.length_c   1.000
_cell.angle_alpha   90.00
_cell.angle_beta   90.00
_cell.angle_gamma   90.00
#
_symmetry.space_group_name_H-M   'P 1'
#
loop_
_entity.id
_entity.type
_entity.pdbx_description
1 polymer ?
#
loop_
_entity_poly.entity_id
_entity_poly.type
_entity_poly.pdbx_seq_one_letter_code
_entity_poly.pdbx_strand_id
1 'polypeptide(L)'
;MLSAMAWGLVGCGLSVGGDPSTGPAPEPSGQAALSAQTAPSALAPDPPVPAPPAVDTFREAVNRATSAVAIGQSAQSKADWELAASRWQQAIALMEQVPTASPNRAQAQTKAQEYKQHLASAQRRRWPERIYLR
;
A
#
# COMPACT_ATOMS: atom_id res chain seq x y z
N MET A 1 15.81 -23.59 22.53
CA MET A 1 16.58 -22.54 23.23
C MET A 1 15.84 -21.23 23.07
N LEU A 2 15.51 -20.60 24.20
CA LEU A 2 14.79 -19.33 24.26
C LEU A 2 15.67 -18.18 23.76
N SER A 3 15.09 -17.23 23.02
CA SER A 3 15.56 -15.84 23.02
C SER A 3 14.40 -14.91 22.75
N ALA A 4 13.90 -14.32 23.84
CA ALA A 4 13.11 -13.11 23.85
C ALA A 4 14.06 -11.90 23.86
N MET A 5 13.80 -10.90 23.04
CA MET A 5 14.42 -9.56 23.11
C MET A 5 13.35 -8.54 22.70
N ALA A 6 12.80 -7.81 23.68
CA ALA A 6 13.11 -6.40 24.00
C ALA A 6 12.57 -5.43 22.92
N TRP A 7 11.34 -4.89 23.05
CA TRP A 7 10.96 -3.65 23.78
C TRP A 7 11.86 -2.45 23.45
N GLY A 8 11.32 -1.49 22.69
CA GLY A 8 11.89 -0.17 22.44
C GLY A 8 10.78 0.85 22.20
N LEU A 9 10.65 1.77 23.16
CA LEU A 9 9.65 2.82 23.29
C LEU A 9 9.98 4.08 22.48
N VAL A 10 8.91 4.80 22.13
CA VAL A 10 8.72 6.28 22.21
C VAL A 10 9.66 7.20 21.45
N GLY A 11 9.02 8.09 20.67
CA GLY A 11 9.59 9.37 20.27
C GLY A 11 8.52 10.28 19.65
N CYS A 12 7.69 10.91 20.49
CA CYS A 12 6.89 12.07 20.09
C CYS A 12 7.81 13.30 19.99
N GLY A 13 7.66 14.10 18.93
CA GLY A 13 8.36 15.37 18.79
C GLY A 13 7.60 16.32 17.86
N LEU A 14 6.57 16.95 18.40
CA LEU A 14 5.99 18.17 17.84
C LEU A 14 7.04 19.30 17.89
N SER A 15 7.12 20.10 16.84
CA SER A 15 7.51 21.50 16.98
C SER A 15 6.60 22.37 16.12
N VAL A 16 6.01 23.33 16.82
CA VAL A 16 5.03 24.32 16.43
C VAL A 16 5.73 25.68 16.39
N GLY A 17 5.29 26.55 15.47
CA GLY A 17 5.55 27.99 15.48
C GLY A 17 6.10 28.46 14.14
N GLY A 18 5.58 29.50 13.47
CA GLY A 18 4.45 30.38 13.73
C GLY A 18 4.34 31.37 12.55
N ASP A 19 3.12 31.72 12.17
CA ASP A 19 2.76 32.79 11.20
C ASP A 19 3.12 34.20 11.75
N PRO A 20 2.80 35.36 11.11
CA PRO A 20 2.23 35.65 9.78
C PRO A 20 2.97 36.80 9.02
N SER A 21 2.68 37.00 7.74
CA SER A 21 2.80 38.35 7.14
C SER A 21 1.76 38.55 6.05
N THR A 22 0.67 39.20 6.48
CA THR A 22 -0.34 39.84 5.66
C THR A 22 0.17 41.20 5.20
N GLY A 23 0.05 41.49 3.91
CA GLY A 23 0.09 42.83 3.34
C GLY A 23 -0.92 42.92 2.18
N PRO A 24 -1.77 43.97 2.10
CA PRO A 24 -2.86 44.05 1.13
C PRO A 24 -2.46 44.68 -0.23
N ALA A 25 -3.36 44.47 -1.20
CA ALA A 25 -3.45 44.89 -2.61
C ALA A 25 -3.28 46.42 -2.88
N PRO A 26 -3.21 46.95 -4.13
CA PRO A 26 -4.20 46.75 -5.21
C PRO A 26 -3.67 46.65 -6.67
N GLU A 27 -4.42 45.94 -7.52
CA GLU A 27 -4.50 46.17 -8.98
C GLU A 27 -5.34 47.44 -9.25
N PRO A 28 -5.16 48.17 -10.37
CA PRO A 28 -6.12 47.94 -11.48
C PRO A 28 -5.65 48.35 -12.90
N SER A 29 -6.50 47.97 -13.86
CA SER A 29 -6.70 48.52 -15.23
C SER A 29 -5.88 47.79 -16.31
N GLY A 30 -6.45 47.08 -17.28
CA GLY A 30 -7.79 47.12 -17.86
C GLY A 30 -7.65 47.24 -19.39
N GLN A 31 -8.51 46.50 -20.10
CA GLN A 31 -8.72 46.45 -21.57
C GLN A 31 -8.09 45.22 -22.25
N ALA A 32 -8.83 44.16 -22.53
CA ALA A 32 -10.01 43.99 -23.40
C ALA A 32 -9.63 43.41 -24.77
N ALA A 33 -10.22 42.24 -25.01
CA ALA A 33 -10.53 41.60 -26.28
C ALA A 33 -9.36 41.17 -27.17
N LEU A 34 -9.23 39.85 -27.37
CA LEU A 34 -9.58 39.21 -28.64
C LEU A 34 -9.58 37.69 -28.48
N SER A 35 -10.61 37.08 -29.02
CA SER A 35 -10.86 35.64 -29.09
C SER A 35 -9.67 34.85 -29.62
N ALA A 36 -9.29 33.80 -28.90
CA ALA A 36 -8.81 32.56 -29.52
C ALA A 36 -9.26 31.39 -28.63
N GLN A 37 -10.34 30.73 -29.04
CA GLN A 37 -10.54 29.34 -28.69
C GLN A 37 -9.31 28.58 -29.20
N THR A 38 -8.53 28.01 -28.30
CA THR A 38 -7.57 26.98 -28.66
C THR A 38 -7.86 25.81 -27.75
N ALA A 39 -8.31 24.73 -28.40
CA ALA A 39 -8.42 23.34 -28.01
C ALA A 39 -8.22 22.95 -26.53
N PRO A 40 -8.99 21.97 -26.00
CA PRO A 40 -8.54 21.23 -24.82
C PRO A 40 -7.12 20.76 -25.13
N SER A 41 -6.13 21.25 -24.37
CA SER A 41 -4.74 20.85 -24.51
C SER A 41 -4.74 19.34 -24.62
N ALA A 42 -4.32 18.89 -25.80
CA ALA A 42 -4.04 17.50 -26.07
C ALA A 42 -3.29 16.92 -24.88
N LEU A 43 -3.58 15.65 -24.58
CA LEU A 43 -2.76 14.77 -23.77
C LEU A 43 -1.28 14.96 -24.11
N ALA A 44 -0.62 15.92 -23.45
CA ALA A 44 0.81 15.87 -23.27
C ALA A 44 0.99 14.76 -22.23
N PRO A 45 1.71 13.67 -22.54
CA PRO A 45 2.13 12.77 -21.48
C PRO A 45 2.94 13.61 -20.50
N ASP A 46 2.37 13.81 -19.31
CA ASP A 46 3.07 14.36 -18.17
C ASP A 46 4.41 13.61 -18.07
N PRO A 47 5.56 14.30 -17.91
CA PRO A 47 6.83 13.63 -17.71
C PRO A 47 6.65 12.57 -16.61
N PRO A 48 7.18 11.34 -16.79
CA PRO A 48 6.95 10.30 -15.81
C PRO A 48 7.51 10.78 -14.48
N VAL A 49 6.62 11.15 -13.56
CA VAL A 49 6.96 11.24 -12.14
C VAL A 49 7.67 9.91 -11.86
N PRO A 50 8.94 9.94 -11.39
CA PRO A 50 9.70 8.71 -11.22
C PRO A 50 8.88 7.81 -10.32
N ALA A 51 8.31 6.75 -10.91
CA ALA A 51 7.56 5.77 -10.15
C ALA A 51 8.52 5.26 -9.07
N PRO A 52 8.09 5.18 -7.80
CA PRO A 52 8.91 4.59 -6.77
C PRO A 52 9.44 3.23 -7.26
N PRO A 53 10.68 2.85 -6.91
CA PRO A 53 11.36 1.70 -7.47
C PRO A 53 10.47 0.45 -7.37
N ALA A 54 9.91 0.03 -8.50
CA ALA A 54 8.88 -1.01 -8.52
C ALA A 54 9.39 -2.38 -8.06
N VAL A 55 10.71 -2.56 -8.06
CA VAL A 55 11.39 -3.72 -7.46
C VAL A 55 11.20 -3.73 -5.95
N ASP A 56 11.23 -2.57 -5.28
CA ASP A 56 11.07 -2.49 -3.84
C ASP A 56 9.65 -2.88 -3.42
N THR A 57 8.62 -2.39 -4.11
CA THR A 57 7.22 -2.77 -3.84
C THR A 57 6.97 -4.25 -4.09
N PHE A 58 7.47 -4.79 -5.21
CA PHE A 58 7.32 -6.22 -5.52
C PHE A 58 8.06 -7.10 -4.49
N ARG A 59 9.30 -6.74 -4.13
CA ARG A 59 10.10 -7.46 -3.14
C ARG A 59 9.44 -7.41 -1.76
N GLU A 60 8.92 -6.25 -1.36
CA GLU A 60 8.19 -6.13 -0.11
C GLU A 60 6.96 -7.04 -0.10
N ALA A 61 6.18 -7.06 -1.19
CA ALA A 61 5.02 -7.94 -1.32
C ALA A 61 5.39 -9.42 -1.13
N VAL A 62 6.48 -9.87 -1.76
CA VAL A 62 7.00 -11.24 -1.60
C VAL A 62 7.42 -11.51 -0.16
N ASN A 63 8.09 -10.55 0.51
CA ASN A 63 8.48 -10.71 1.91
C ASN A 63 7.24 -10.86 2.84
N ARG A 64 6.17 -10.10 2.60
CA ARG A 64 4.91 -10.25 3.34
C ARG A 64 4.29 -11.63 3.10
N ALA A 65 4.27 -12.10 1.86
CA ALA A 65 3.78 -13.44 1.52
C ALA A 65 4.60 -14.55 2.19
N THR A 66 5.93 -14.46 2.16
CA THR A 66 6.81 -15.43 2.86
C THR A 66 6.54 -15.46 4.36
N SER A 67 6.35 -14.29 4.99
CA SER A 67 5.94 -14.22 6.39
C SER A 67 4.58 -14.87 6.62
N ALA A 68 3.60 -14.63 5.74
CA ALA A 68 2.27 -15.24 5.80
C ALA A 68 2.33 -16.77 5.75
N VAL A 69 3.16 -17.32 4.86
CA VAL A 69 3.42 -18.77 4.78
C VAL A 69 4.02 -19.27 6.08
N ALA A 70 5.08 -18.64 6.58
CA ALA A 70 5.75 -19.07 7.81
C ALA A 70 4.80 -19.09 9.01
N ILE A 71 4.00 -18.04 9.19
CA ILE A 71 2.98 -17.97 10.25
C ILE A 71 1.95 -19.08 10.06
N GLY A 72 1.45 -19.29 8.83
CA GLY A 72 0.47 -20.33 8.54
C GLY A 72 0.99 -21.75 8.79
N GLN A 73 2.29 -22.01 8.61
CA GLN A 73 2.88 -23.33 8.90
C GLN A 73 2.95 -23.62 10.40
N SER A 74 3.16 -22.59 11.23
CA SER A 74 3.24 -22.73 12.70
C SER A 74 1.94 -22.37 13.43
N ALA A 75 0.87 -22.02 12.71
CA ALA A 75 -0.36 -21.52 13.29
C ALA A 75 -1.11 -22.60 14.09
N GLN A 76 -1.40 -22.32 15.35
CA GLN A 76 -2.12 -23.22 16.26
C GLN A 76 -3.45 -22.64 16.71
N SER A 77 -3.64 -21.33 16.56
CA SER A 77 -4.79 -20.61 17.03
C SER A 77 -5.47 -19.82 15.92
N LYS A 78 -6.73 -19.42 16.16
CA LYS A 78 -7.44 -18.45 15.32
C LYS A 78 -6.62 -17.17 15.12
N ALA A 79 -5.97 -16.68 16.17
CA ALA A 79 -5.17 -15.47 16.12
C ALA A 79 -3.96 -15.61 15.17
N ASP A 80 -3.31 -16.78 15.15
CA ASP A 80 -2.20 -17.04 14.21
C ASP A 80 -2.70 -17.04 12.76
N TRP A 81 -3.86 -17.65 12.51
CA TRP A 81 -4.48 -17.64 11.18
C TRP A 81 -4.92 -16.24 10.75
N GLU A 82 -5.39 -15.41 11.69
CA GLU A 82 -5.70 -13.99 11.43
C GLU A 82 -4.44 -13.20 11.12
N LEU A 83 -3.33 -13.46 11.82
CA LEU A 83 -2.05 -12.85 11.52
C LEU A 83 -1.55 -13.26 10.12
N ALA A 84 -1.61 -14.54 9.76
CA ALA A 84 -1.27 -15.01 8.42
C ALA A 84 -2.16 -14.35 7.34
N ALA A 85 -3.47 -14.26 7.58
CA ALA A 85 -4.41 -13.58 6.68
C ALA A 85 -4.06 -12.10 6.49
N SER A 86 -3.70 -11.38 7.56
CA SER A 86 -3.28 -9.98 7.46
C SER A 86 -2.03 -9.81 6.60
N ARG A 87 -1.06 -10.75 6.69
CA ARG A 87 0.15 -10.75 5.86
C ARG A 87 -0.16 -11.02 4.39
N TRP A 88 -1.08 -11.93 4.10
CA TRP A 88 -1.56 -12.15 2.73
C TRP A 88 -2.25 -10.90 2.16
N GLN A 89 -3.09 -10.22 2.94
CA GLN A 89 -3.74 -8.98 2.51
C GLN A 89 -2.72 -7.89 2.17
N GLN A 90 -1.71 -7.69 3.02
CA GLN A 90 -0.62 -6.74 2.75
C GLN A 90 0.15 -7.10 1.47
N ALA A 91 0.47 -8.39 1.29
CA ALA A 91 1.16 -8.86 0.09
C ALA A 91 0.34 -8.59 -1.19
N ILE A 92 -0.96 -8.85 -1.17
CA ILE A 92 -1.86 -8.59 -2.31
C ILE A 92 -1.90 -7.09 -2.63
N ALA A 93 -2.10 -6.25 -1.61
CA ALA A 93 -2.16 -4.80 -1.80
C ALA A 93 -0.87 -4.26 -2.44
N LEU A 94 0.30 -4.72 -1.97
CA LEU A 94 1.58 -4.34 -2.55
C LEU A 94 1.75 -4.87 -3.98
N MET A 95 1.34 -6.11 -4.29
CA MET A 95 1.37 -6.64 -5.66
C MET A 95 0.47 -5.85 -6.62
N GLU A 96 -0.69 -5.39 -6.15
CA GLU A 96 -1.62 -4.59 -6.95
C GLU A 96 -1.09 -3.17 -7.21
N GLN A 97 -0.32 -2.62 -6.26
CA GLN A 97 0.36 -1.32 -6.37
C GLN A 97 1.61 -1.32 -7.26
N VAL A 98 2.11 -2.48 -7.70
CA VAL A 98 3.27 -2.53 -8.60
C VAL A 98 2.95 -1.75 -9.90
N PRO A 99 3.73 -0.71 -10.25
CA PRO A 99 3.50 0.13 -11.43
C PRO A 99 3.45 -0.68 -12.72
N THR A 100 2.67 -0.21 -13.70
CA THR A 100 2.56 -0.85 -15.02
C THR A 100 3.86 -0.82 -15.81
N ALA A 101 4.70 0.19 -15.60
CA ALA A 101 6.03 0.31 -16.19
C ALA A 101 7.08 -0.63 -15.56
N SER A 102 6.73 -1.33 -14.48
CA SER A 102 7.64 -2.27 -13.80
C SER A 102 7.87 -3.52 -14.66
N PRO A 103 9.12 -4.02 -14.75
CA PRO A 103 9.37 -5.33 -15.35
C PRO A 103 8.64 -6.46 -14.59
N ASN A 104 8.34 -6.27 -13.30
CA ASN A 104 7.68 -7.27 -12.47
C ASN A 104 6.14 -7.19 -12.55
N ARG A 105 5.55 -6.28 -13.34
CA ARG A 105 4.09 -6.05 -13.31
C ARG A 105 3.28 -7.31 -13.61
N ALA A 106 3.63 -8.04 -14.67
CA ALA A 106 2.91 -9.25 -15.05
C ALA A 106 2.97 -10.30 -13.93
N GLN A 107 4.17 -10.54 -13.40
CA GLN A 107 4.39 -11.47 -12.30
C GLN A 107 3.67 -11.04 -11.01
N ALA A 108 3.62 -9.73 -10.72
CA ALA A 108 2.91 -9.19 -9.57
C ALA A 108 1.43 -9.51 -9.63
N GLN A 109 0.80 -9.36 -10.80
CA GLN A 109 -0.62 -9.67 -10.97
C GLN A 109 -0.93 -11.16 -10.85
N THR A 110 -0.09 -12.01 -11.44
CA THR A 110 -0.21 -13.46 -11.24
C THR A 110 -0.11 -13.83 -9.76
N LYS A 111 0.87 -13.26 -9.04
CA LYS A 111 1.05 -13.49 -7.61
C LYS A 111 -0.09 -12.94 -6.77
N ALA A 112 -0.65 -11.78 -7.10
CA ALA A 112 -1.81 -11.24 -6.39
C ALA A 112 -2.99 -12.21 -6.42
N GLN A 113 -3.24 -12.86 -7.56
CA GLN A 113 -4.29 -13.86 -7.68
C GLN A 113 -4.00 -15.11 -6.86
N GLU A 114 -2.75 -15.60 -6.89
CA GLU A 114 -2.32 -16.72 -6.05
C GLU A 114 -2.50 -16.41 -4.55
N TYR A 115 -2.09 -15.21 -4.13
CA TYR A 115 -2.14 -14.76 -2.75
C TYR A 115 -3.59 -14.61 -2.25
N LYS A 116 -4.54 -14.25 -3.12
CA LYS A 116 -5.98 -14.26 -2.79
C LYS A 116 -6.48 -15.66 -2.41
N GLN A 117 -5.98 -16.71 -3.08
CA GLN A 117 -6.34 -18.10 -2.73
C GLN A 117 -5.74 -18.52 -1.38
N HIS A 118 -4.50 -18.11 -1.10
CA HIS A 118 -3.86 -18.34 0.20
C HIS A 118 -4.56 -17.57 1.33
N LEU A 119 -4.96 -16.32 1.08
CA LEU A 119 -5.78 -15.53 2.00
C LEU A 119 -7.10 -16.24 2.34
N ALA A 120 -7.83 -16.70 1.34
CA ALA A 120 -9.09 -17.41 1.55
C ALA A 120 -8.88 -18.68 2.39
N SER A 121 -7.75 -19.38 2.17
CA SER A 121 -7.39 -20.57 2.95
C SER A 121 -7.08 -20.23 4.41
N ALA A 122 -6.30 -19.18 4.68
CA ALA A 122 -6.04 -18.69 6.03
C ALA A 122 -7.34 -18.23 6.73
N GLN A 123 -8.21 -17.52 6.01
CA GLN A 123 -9.50 -17.07 6.54
C GLN A 123 -10.46 -18.21 6.87
N ARG A 124 -10.47 -19.30 6.10
CA ARG A 124 -11.24 -20.50 6.46
C ARG A 124 -10.72 -21.13 7.76
N ARG A 125 -9.40 -21.26 7.89
CA ARG A 125 -8.76 -21.88 9.06
C ARG A 125 -8.87 -21.05 10.34
N ARG A 126 -9.03 -19.73 10.21
CA ARG A 126 -9.28 -18.85 11.37
C ARG A 126 -10.61 -19.15 12.06
N TRP A 127 -11.56 -19.77 11.36
CA TRP A 127 -12.79 -20.26 11.95
C TRP A 127 -12.62 -21.76 12.18
N PRO A 128 -12.41 -22.23 13.43
CA PRO A 128 -12.61 -23.64 13.68
C PRO A 128 -14.05 -23.96 13.28
N GLU A 129 -14.23 -25.02 12.49
CA GLU A 129 -15.53 -25.54 12.06
C GLU A 129 -16.56 -25.36 13.17
N ARG A 130 -17.80 -24.98 12.83
CA ARG A 130 -18.93 -24.95 13.76
C ARG A 130 -19.23 -26.38 14.25
N ILE A 131 -18.40 -26.95 15.13
CA ILE A 131 -18.61 -28.28 15.72
C ILE A 131 -19.62 -28.23 16.88
N TYR A 132 -20.64 -27.36 16.81
CA TYR A 132 -21.64 -27.21 17.88
C TYR A 132 -23.09 -27.19 17.40
N LEU A 133 -23.41 -27.71 16.22
CA LEU A 133 -24.82 -27.87 15.81
C LEU A 133 -25.03 -29.12 14.93
N ARG A 134 -25.09 -30.30 15.55
CA ARG A 134 -25.97 -31.40 15.14
C ARG A 134 -26.39 -32.18 16.38
#